data_AF-A0ABC9Z6T9-F1
#
_entry.id   AF-A0ABC9Z6T9-F1
#
_cell.length_a   1.000
_cell.length_b   1.000
_cell.length_c   1.000
_cell.angle_alpha   90.00
_cell.angle_beta   90.00
_cell.angle_gamma   90.00
#
_symmetry.space_group_name_H-M   'P 1'
#
loop_
_entity.id
_entity.type
_entity.pdbx_description
1 polymer ?
#
loop_
_entity_poly.entity_id
_entity_poly.type
_entity_poly.pdbx_seq_one_letter_code
_entity_poly.pdbx_strand_id
1 'polypeptide(L)'
;AEAHRFLEWARENGADLDGTDESVFFVQGVVESMSRDSDEEPALRAVKLLAYSVYLAEILAEACPGVTRVVKGEGMHLEDVYAVHENGTVEFTLNWIHSCLDDPEGDNLVFKYAGALRDFGAHDRSQALAEMLETLREEA
;
A
#
# COMPACT_ATOMS: atom_id res chain seq x y z
N ALA A 1 -15.53 4.83 -0.27
CA ALA A 1 -16.21 5.90 -1.02
C ALA A 1 -15.28 7.09 -1.23
N GLU A 2 -14.89 7.83 -0.20
CA GLU A 2 -13.96 8.97 -0.37
C GLU A 2 -12.56 8.54 -0.82
N ALA A 3 -12.00 7.51 -0.19
CA ALA A 3 -10.77 6.83 -0.61
C ALA A 3 -10.78 6.47 -2.10
N HIS A 4 -11.84 5.80 -2.57
CA HIS A 4 -12.01 5.43 -3.97
C HIS A 4 -12.09 6.63 -4.92
N ARG A 5 -12.86 7.67 -4.55
CA ARG A 5 -12.92 8.91 -5.34
C ARG A 5 -11.55 9.57 -5.47
N PHE A 6 -10.76 9.54 -4.39
CA PHE A 6 -9.39 10.05 -4.44
C PHE A 6 -8.52 9.22 -5.39
N LEU A 7 -8.58 7.88 -5.32
CA LEU A 7 -7.82 7.00 -6.22
C LEU A 7 -8.21 7.20 -7.69
N GLU A 8 -9.51 7.33 -7.97
CA GLU A 8 -10.02 7.64 -9.31
C GLU A 8 -9.46 8.98 -9.82
N TRP A 9 -9.60 10.04 -9.03
CA TRP A 9 -9.04 11.35 -9.36
C TRP A 9 -7.52 11.28 -9.56
N ALA A 10 -6.78 10.57 -8.70
CA ALA A 10 -5.33 10.44 -8.82
C ALA A 10 -4.93 9.77 -10.14
N ARG A 11 -5.61 8.69 -10.54
CA ARG A 11 -5.41 8.02 -11.84
C ARG A 11 -5.69 8.95 -13.01
N GLU A 12 -6.80 9.68 -12.97
CA GLU A 12 -7.16 10.67 -14.00
C GLU A 12 -6.12 11.79 -14.14
N ASN A 13 -5.32 12.02 -13.09
CA ASN A 13 -4.25 13.02 -13.06
C ASN A 13 -2.84 12.41 -13.22
N GLY A 14 -2.74 11.18 -13.71
CA GLY A 14 -1.47 10.56 -14.11
C GLY A 14 -0.73 9.80 -13.01
N ALA A 15 -1.40 9.49 -11.89
CA ALA A 15 -0.84 8.57 -10.89
C ALA A 15 -0.75 7.14 -11.46
N ASP A 16 0.38 6.49 -11.20
CA ASP A 16 0.64 5.11 -11.65
C ASP A 16 -0.01 4.11 -10.69
N LEU A 17 -1.33 3.98 -10.78
CA LEU A 17 -2.18 3.15 -9.93
C LEU A 17 -2.99 2.18 -10.80
N ASP A 18 -2.30 1.35 -11.57
CA ASP A 18 -2.84 0.47 -12.61
C ASP A 18 -3.38 -0.89 -12.08
N GLY A 19 -3.08 -1.22 -10.83
CA GLY A 19 -3.52 -2.46 -10.15
C GLY A 19 -2.51 -3.59 -10.22
N THR A 20 -1.32 -3.35 -10.79
CA THR A 20 -0.22 -4.32 -10.79
C THR A 20 0.58 -4.28 -9.48
N ASP A 21 1.56 -5.18 -9.33
CA ASP A 21 2.49 -5.09 -8.19
C ASP A 21 3.45 -3.89 -8.32
N GLU A 22 3.68 -3.40 -9.53
CA GLU A 22 4.60 -2.30 -9.80
C GLU A 22 4.07 -0.97 -9.28
N SER A 23 2.74 -0.80 -9.21
CA SER A 23 2.13 0.41 -8.67
C SER A 23 2.44 0.63 -7.17
N VAL A 24 2.97 -0.38 -6.46
CA VAL A 24 3.49 -0.22 -5.09
C VAL A 24 4.72 0.70 -5.04
N PHE A 25 5.55 0.74 -6.10
CA PHE A 25 6.68 1.67 -6.17
C PHE A 25 6.20 3.13 -6.24
N PHE A 26 5.11 3.38 -6.97
CA PHE A 26 4.49 4.71 -6.98
C PHE A 26 3.99 5.11 -5.59
N VAL A 27 3.32 4.19 -4.89
CA VAL A 27 2.85 4.44 -3.52
C VAL A 27 4.01 4.72 -2.57
N GLN A 28 5.11 3.97 -2.67
CA GLN A 28 6.34 4.25 -1.91
C GLN A 28 6.83 5.69 -2.15
N GLY A 29 6.95 6.11 -3.42
CA GLY A 29 7.39 7.47 -3.75
C GLY A 29 6.45 8.56 -3.21
N VAL A 30 5.13 8.30 -3.19
CA VAL A 30 4.17 9.22 -2.57
C VAL A 30 4.39 9.32 -1.06
N VAL A 31 4.59 8.20 -0.36
CA VAL A 31 4.81 8.18 1.09
C VAL A 31 6.12 8.88 1.46
N GLU A 32 7.20 8.66 0.71
CA GLU A 32 8.47 9.39 0.87
C GLU A 32 8.33 10.90 0.62
N SER A 33 7.49 11.29 -0.34
CA SER A 33 7.19 12.70 -0.60
C SER A 33 6.41 13.31 0.58
N MET A 34 5.40 12.60 1.07
CA MET A 34 4.57 13.03 2.20
C MET A 34 5.36 13.16 3.50
N SER A 35 6.34 12.28 3.76
CA SER A 35 7.19 12.37 4.96
C SER A 35 8.07 13.62 4.99
N ARG A 36 8.35 14.21 3.81
CA ARG A 36 9.14 15.44 3.66
C ARG A 36 8.29 16.72 3.61
N ASP A 37 6.99 16.60 3.33
CA ASP A 37 6.07 17.74 3.24
C ASP A 37 5.42 18.03 4.60
N SER A 38 5.93 19.03 5.32
CA SER A 38 5.35 19.44 6.61
C SER A 38 4.09 20.30 6.48
N ASP A 39 3.81 20.82 5.29
CA ASP A 39 2.79 21.86 5.08
C ASP A 39 1.48 21.29 4.52
N GLU A 40 1.45 19.98 4.24
CA GLU A 40 0.27 19.28 3.78
C GLU A 40 -0.89 19.37 4.78
N GLU A 41 -2.09 19.70 4.27
CA GLU A 41 -3.30 19.80 5.08
C GLU A 41 -3.60 18.45 5.77
N PRO A 42 -3.81 18.41 7.11
CA PRO A 42 -4.01 17.16 7.84
C PRO A 42 -5.18 16.30 7.31
N ALA A 43 -6.26 16.94 6.86
CA ALA A 43 -7.40 16.24 6.29
C ALA A 43 -7.06 15.57 4.95
N LEU A 44 -6.34 16.27 4.08
CA LEU A 44 -5.87 15.73 2.80
C LEU A 44 -4.90 14.57 3.01
N ARG A 45 -3.97 14.72 3.96
CA ARG A 45 -3.07 13.64 4.39
C ARG A 45 -3.86 12.41 4.81
N ALA A 46 -4.83 12.55 5.71
CA ALA A 46 -5.64 11.43 6.18
C ALA A 46 -6.36 10.70 5.03
N VAL A 47 -6.91 11.44 4.06
CA VAL A 47 -7.56 10.86 2.88
C VAL A 47 -6.56 10.08 2.02
N LYS A 48 -5.36 10.62 1.78
CA LYS A 48 -4.29 9.93 1.03
C LYS A 48 -3.89 8.62 1.71
N LEU A 49 -3.64 8.65 3.02
CA LEU A 49 -3.22 7.45 3.77
C LEU A 49 -4.29 6.35 3.71
N LEU A 50 -5.56 6.71 3.88
CA LEU A 50 -6.66 5.78 3.72
C LEU A 50 -6.79 5.28 2.27
N ALA A 51 -6.63 6.15 1.28
CA ALA A 51 -6.73 5.77 -0.12
C ALA A 51 -5.66 4.76 -0.53
N TYR A 52 -4.39 5.03 -0.20
CA TYR A 52 -3.30 4.13 -0.55
C TYR A 52 -3.32 2.83 0.27
N SER A 53 -3.74 2.85 1.53
CA SER A 53 -3.89 1.62 2.32
C SER A 53 -5.01 0.73 1.75
N VAL A 54 -6.15 1.32 1.36
CA VAL A 54 -7.21 0.61 0.65
C VAL A 54 -6.68 0.03 -0.65
N TYR A 55 -5.98 0.83 -1.45
CA TYR A 55 -5.42 0.39 -2.71
C TYR A 55 -4.47 -0.81 -2.55
N LEU A 56 -3.52 -0.75 -1.60
CA LEU A 56 -2.60 -1.86 -1.30
C LEU A 56 -3.34 -3.15 -0.92
N ALA A 57 -4.40 -3.04 -0.13
CA ALA A 57 -5.19 -4.20 0.26
C ALA A 57 -6.07 -4.74 -0.88
N GLU A 58 -6.51 -3.89 -1.81
CA GLU A 58 -7.24 -4.29 -3.02
C GLU A 58 -6.35 -5.05 -3.98
N ILE A 59 -5.14 -4.56 -4.27
CA ILE A 59 -4.20 -5.28 -5.14
C ILE A 59 -3.79 -6.62 -4.53
N LEU A 60 -3.65 -6.74 -3.20
CA LEU A 60 -3.41 -8.04 -2.54
C LEU A 60 -4.61 -8.99 -2.70
N ALA A 61 -5.83 -8.49 -2.55
CA ALA A 61 -7.05 -9.28 -2.72
C ALA A 61 -7.25 -9.74 -4.17
N GLU A 62 -6.88 -8.92 -5.14
CA GLU A 62 -6.88 -9.29 -6.56
C GLU A 62 -5.75 -10.26 -6.90
N ALA A 63 -4.59 -10.10 -6.26
CA ALA A 63 -3.40 -10.89 -6.52
C ALA A 63 -3.43 -12.29 -5.92
N CYS A 64 -4.07 -12.44 -4.76
CA CYS A 64 -3.98 -13.64 -3.92
C CYS A 64 -5.37 -14.26 -3.75
N PRO A 65 -5.65 -15.44 -4.32
CA PRO A 65 -6.91 -16.13 -4.11
C PRO A 65 -7.21 -16.33 -2.62
N GLY A 66 -8.44 -16.06 -2.19
CA GLY A 66 -8.85 -16.21 -0.80
C GLY A 66 -8.52 -15.01 0.11
N VAL A 67 -7.83 -13.98 -0.40
CA VAL A 67 -7.63 -12.72 0.30
C VAL A 67 -8.81 -11.78 0.08
N THR A 68 -9.24 -11.11 1.14
CA THR A 68 -10.27 -10.07 1.11
C THR A 68 -9.80 -8.82 1.81
N ARG A 69 -10.16 -7.66 1.26
CA ARG A 69 -9.94 -6.37 1.91
C ARG A 69 -11.01 -6.10 2.96
N VAL A 70 -10.59 -5.71 4.15
CA VAL A 70 -11.48 -5.26 5.24
C VAL A 70 -11.07 -3.86 5.67
N VAL A 71 -12.02 -2.92 5.70
CA VAL A 71 -11.83 -1.59 6.29
C VAL A 71 -12.55 -1.58 7.62
N LYS A 72 -11.81 -1.40 8.72
CA LYS A 72 -12.38 -1.41 10.07
C LYS A 72 -12.38 -0.01 10.65
N GLY A 73 -13.53 0.37 11.21
CA GLY A 73 -13.68 1.62 11.91
C GLY A 73 -14.87 1.58 12.87
N GLU A 74 -14.84 2.49 13.85
CA GLU A 74 -15.91 2.70 14.81
C GLU A 74 -16.40 4.16 14.70
N GLY A 75 -17.65 4.34 14.27
CA GLY A 75 -18.24 5.66 14.07
C GLY A 75 -17.48 6.47 13.00
N MET A 76 -16.87 7.59 13.41
CA MET A 76 -16.02 8.42 12.53
C MET A 76 -14.53 8.10 12.65
N HIS A 77 -14.15 7.10 13.45
CA HIS A 77 -12.76 6.70 13.64
C HIS A 77 -12.45 5.50 12.75
N LEU A 78 -11.52 5.71 11.81
CA LEU A 78 -10.86 4.61 11.13
C LEU A 78 -9.91 3.93 12.11
N GLU A 79 -10.05 2.61 12.29
CA GLU A 79 -9.09 1.84 13.07
C GLU A 79 -7.97 1.33 12.16
N ASP A 80 -8.32 0.67 11.06
CA ASP A 80 -7.33 0.05 10.18
C ASP A 80 -7.89 -0.36 8.82
N VAL A 81 -6.98 -0.74 7.92
CA VAL A 81 -7.25 -1.41 6.65
C VAL A 81 -6.45 -2.71 6.59
N TYR A 82 -7.16 -3.81 6.39
CA TYR A 82 -6.59 -5.14 6.37
C TYR A 82 -6.70 -5.80 5.00
N ALA A 83 -5.73 -6.65 4.69
CA ALA A 83 -5.88 -7.78 3.77
C ALA A 83 -5.93 -9.07 4.60
N VAL A 84 -7.00 -9.84 4.45
CA VAL A 84 -7.28 -11.03 5.28
C VAL A 84 -7.48 -12.24 4.40
N HIS A 85 -6.71 -13.29 4.63
CA HIS A 85 -6.87 -14.58 3.97
C HIS A 85 -7.77 -15.51 4.80
N GLU A 86 -8.50 -16.42 4.14
CA GLU A 86 -9.40 -17.38 4.79
C GLU A 86 -8.74 -18.35 5.79
N ASN A 87 -7.41 -18.47 5.73
CA ASN A 87 -6.60 -19.29 6.65
C ASN A 87 -6.21 -18.56 7.94
N GLY A 88 -6.57 -17.27 8.07
CA GLY A 88 -6.26 -16.45 9.23
C GLY A 88 -5.01 -15.56 9.10
N THR A 89 -4.29 -15.58 7.98
CA THR A 89 -3.22 -14.59 7.72
C THR A 89 -3.84 -13.20 7.57
N VAL A 90 -3.25 -12.19 8.22
CA VAL A 90 -3.72 -10.81 8.22
C VAL A 90 -2.54 -9.86 8.00
N GLU A 91 -2.71 -8.93 7.06
CA GLU A 91 -1.77 -7.84 6.81
C GLU A 91 -2.44 -6.49 7.01
N PHE A 92 -1.67 -5.52 7.52
CA PHE A 92 -2.17 -4.25 8.07
C PHE A 92 -1.66 -3.07 7.23
N THR A 93 -2.30 -2.83 6.08
CA THR A 93 -1.77 -1.93 5.06
C THR A 93 -1.74 -0.46 5.49
N LEU A 94 -2.64 -0.03 6.39
CA LEU A 94 -2.57 1.32 6.96
C LEU A 94 -1.38 1.46 7.92
N ASN A 95 -1.13 0.47 8.76
CA ASN A 95 0.03 0.45 9.65
C ASN A 95 1.35 0.46 8.89
N TRP A 96 1.43 -0.23 7.74
CA TRP A 96 2.60 -0.18 6.87
C TRP A 96 2.93 1.24 6.41
N ILE A 97 1.92 1.96 5.93
CA ILE A 97 2.10 3.34 5.45
C ILE A 97 2.53 4.25 6.62
N HIS A 98 1.92 4.10 7.80
CA HIS A 98 2.34 4.87 8.98
C HIS A 98 3.80 4.60 9.35
N SER A 99 4.23 3.34 9.34
CA SER A 99 5.62 2.98 9.66
C SER A 99 6.60 3.60 8.65
N CYS A 100 6.26 3.58 7.36
CA CYS A 100 7.06 4.22 6.30
C CYS A 100 7.03 5.75 6.34
N LEU A 101 5.99 6.38 6.89
CA LEU A 101 6.01 7.81 7.14
C LEU A 101 6.93 8.18 8.31
N ASP A 102 6.94 7.35 9.36
CA ASP A 102 7.75 7.57 10.56
C ASP A 102 9.24 7.30 10.31
N ASP A 103 9.56 6.31 9.48
CA ASP A 103 10.94 5.97 9.06
C ASP A 103 11.02 5.72 7.53
N PRO A 104 11.02 6.78 6.70
CA PRO A 104 11.01 6.66 5.25
C PRO A 104 12.32 6.13 4.64
N GLU A 105 13.41 6.13 5.41
CA GLU A 105 14.72 5.61 4.96
C GLU A 105 14.94 4.15 5.38
N GLY A 106 14.43 3.77 6.55
CA GLY A 106 14.56 2.41 7.10
C GLY A 106 13.43 1.46 6.75
N ASP A 107 12.25 1.99 6.36
CA ASP A 107 11.08 1.18 6.08
C ASP A 107 10.55 1.34 4.66
N ASN A 108 10.24 0.22 4.01
CA ASN A 108 9.98 0.16 2.58
C ASN A 108 8.72 -0.65 2.29
N LEU A 109 7.72 0.01 1.70
CA LEU A 109 6.43 -0.57 1.35
C LEU A 109 6.54 -1.73 0.37
N VAL A 110 7.47 -1.65 -0.59
CA VAL A 110 7.66 -2.70 -1.60
C VAL A 110 8.14 -3.99 -0.94
N PHE A 111 9.07 -3.92 0.03
CA PHE A 111 9.50 -5.08 0.79
C PHE A 111 8.37 -5.68 1.64
N LYS A 112 7.57 -4.85 2.31
CA LYS A 112 6.40 -5.32 3.07
C LYS A 112 5.38 -6.01 2.17
N TYR A 113 5.11 -5.42 1.02
CA TYR A 113 4.18 -5.96 0.03
C TYR A 113 4.68 -7.30 -0.55
N ALA A 114 5.96 -7.41 -0.91
CA ALA A 114 6.56 -8.68 -1.33
C ALA A 114 6.44 -9.75 -0.24
N GLY A 115 6.64 -9.38 1.03
CA GLY A 115 6.43 -10.25 2.19
C GLY A 115 5.00 -10.75 2.28
N ALA A 116 4.02 -9.86 2.16
CA ALA A 116 2.60 -10.20 2.18
C ALA A 116 2.20 -11.13 1.02
N LEU A 117 2.69 -10.89 -0.20
CA LEU A 117 2.48 -11.81 -1.32
C LEU A 117 2.96 -13.22 -0.98
N ARG A 118 4.14 -13.36 -0.38
CA ARG A 118 4.67 -14.65 0.08
C ARG A 118 3.78 -15.26 1.16
N ASP A 119 3.36 -14.47 2.14
CA ASP A 119 2.59 -14.94 3.29
C ASP A 119 1.15 -15.34 2.91
N PHE A 120 0.63 -14.81 1.80
CA PHE A 120 -0.60 -15.26 1.14
C PHE A 120 -0.39 -16.34 0.06
N GLY A 121 0.84 -16.85 -0.11
CA GLY A 121 1.15 -17.95 -1.03
C GLY A 121 1.39 -17.57 -2.49
N ALA A 122 1.40 -16.27 -2.82
CA ALA A 122 1.78 -15.75 -4.14
C ALA A 122 3.31 -15.65 -4.29
N HIS A 123 4.00 -16.79 -4.15
CA HIS A 123 5.48 -16.86 -4.14
C HIS A 123 6.12 -16.32 -5.41
N ASP A 124 5.59 -16.65 -6.58
CA ASP A 124 6.17 -16.21 -7.87
C ASP A 124 6.14 -14.68 -8.00
N ARG A 125 5.04 -14.05 -7.57
CA ARG A 125 4.90 -12.58 -7.58
C ARG A 125 5.81 -11.92 -6.56
N SER A 126 5.89 -12.50 -5.36
CA SER A 126 6.83 -12.04 -4.32
C SER A 126 8.28 -12.06 -4.83
N GLN A 127 8.67 -13.13 -5.51
CA GLN A 127 10.00 -13.26 -6.09
C GLN A 127 10.25 -12.24 -7.21
N ALA A 128 9.30 -12.06 -8.13
CA ALA A 128 9.43 -11.08 -9.21
C ALA A 128 9.67 -9.66 -8.65
N LEU A 129 8.95 -9.28 -7.59
CA LEU A 129 9.12 -7.96 -6.97
C LEU A 129 10.48 -7.82 -6.25
N ALA A 130 10.96 -8.89 -5.63
CA ALA A 130 12.29 -8.91 -5.02
C ALA A 130 13.42 -8.77 -6.06
N GLU A 131 13.26 -9.40 -7.23
CA GLU A 131 14.20 -9.26 -8.36
C GLU A 131 14.23 -7.83 -8.91
N MET A 132 13.08 -7.17 -9.01
CA MET A 132 13.00 -5.75 -9.39
C MET A 132 13.70 -4.85 -8.37
N LEU A 133 13.51 -5.09 -7.06
CA LEU A 133 14.16 -4.33 -6.00
C LEU A 133 15.69 -4.43 -6.05
N GLU A 134 16.22 -5.64 -6.29
CA GLU A 134 17.66 -5.82 -6.42
C GLU A 134 18.21 -5.10 -7.66
N THR A 135 17.48 -5.15 -8.79
CA THR A 135 17.86 -4.44 -10.02
C THR A 135 17.95 -2.93 -9.79
N LEU A 136 16.93 -2.34 -9.15
CA LEU A 136 16.92 -0.89 -8.85
C LEU A 136 18.04 -0.48 -7.88
N ARG A 137 18.44 -1.38 -6.98
CA ARG A 137 19.55 -1.14 -6.04
C ARG A 137 20.91 -1.13 -6.74
N GLU A 138 21.10 -1.95 -7.77
CA GLU A 138 22.34 -1.98 -8.56
C GLU A 138 22.51 -0.72 -9.43
N GLU A 139 21.42 -0.05 -9.76
CA GLU A 139 21.39 1.15 -10.62
C GLU A 139 21.50 2.49 -9.86
N ALA A 140 21.35 2.49 -8.53
CA ALA A 140 21.38 3.67 -7.65
C ALA A 140 22.78 4.01 -7.11
#